data_AF-A0A7J3J660-F1
#
_entry.id   AF-A0A7J3J660-F1
#
_cell.length_a   1.000
_cell.length_b   1.000
_cell.length_c   1.000
_cell.angle_alpha   90.00
_cell.angle_beta   90.00
_cell.angle_gamma   90.00
#
_symmetry.space_group_name_H-M   'P 1'
#
loop_
_entity.id
_entity.type
_entity.pdbx_description
1 polymer ?
#
loop_
_entity_poly.entity_id
_entity_poly.type
_entity_poly.pdbx_seq_one_letter_code
_entity_poly.pdbx_strand_id
1 'polypeptide(L)'
;MSNPKIILLQNRKITVIFLVGAVLLTIGVALWFYIDGIIQAHQQTLQNPNLTLQQRWATEGSLQWWITAKATLYCPTAATLITVGLIALLYVTLWAIVQPS
;
A
#
# COMPACT_ATOMS: atom_id res chain seq x y z
N MET A 1 -40.62 -9.17 6.83
CA MET A 1 -40.02 -10.18 5.93
C MET A 1 -39.10 -9.47 4.96
N SER A 2 -37.78 -9.72 5.01
CA SER A 2 -36.83 -9.14 4.05
C SER A 2 -36.84 -9.95 2.75
N ASN A 3 -36.75 -9.27 1.60
CA ASN A 3 -36.84 -9.91 0.29
C ASN A 3 -35.52 -10.65 -0.04
N PRO A 4 -35.54 -11.94 -0.42
CA PRO A 4 -34.32 -12.73 -0.66
C PRO A 4 -33.41 -12.14 -1.74
N LYS A 5 -33.96 -11.41 -2.72
CA LYS A 5 -33.16 -10.72 -3.74
C LYS A 5 -32.34 -9.56 -3.17
N ILE A 6 -32.86 -8.88 -2.14
CA ILE A 6 -32.19 -7.74 -1.49
C ILE A 6 -30.99 -8.23 -0.68
N ILE A 7 -31.14 -9.36 0.02
CA ILE A 7 -30.07 -9.98 0.82
C ILE A 7 -28.91 -10.43 -0.08
N LEU A 8 -29.19 -11.10 -1.19
CA LEU A 8 -28.18 -11.54 -2.17
C LEU A 8 -27.38 -10.36 -2.75
N LEU A 9 -28.07 -9.27 -3.11
CA LEU A 9 -27.42 -8.07 -3.63
C LEU A 9 -26.54 -7.38 -2.57
N GLN A 10 -26.97 -7.39 -1.31
CA GLN A 10 -26.21 -6.78 -0.21
C GLN A 10 -24.93 -7.58 0.09
N ASN A 11 -25.02 -8.91 0.13
CA ASN A 11 -23.85 -9.78 0.34
C ASN A 11 -22.80 -9.58 -0.77
N ARG A 12 -23.23 -9.48 -2.03
CA ARG A 12 -22.32 -9.21 -3.15
C ARG A 12 -21.61 -7.86 -3.02
N LYS A 13 -22.30 -6.82 -2.58
CA LYS A 13 -21.70 -5.49 -2.34
C LYS A 13 -20.64 -5.55 -1.24
N ILE A 14 -20.93 -6.25 -0.14
CA ILE A 14 -19.98 -6.42 0.98
C ILE A 14 -18.74 -7.19 0.54
N THR A 15 -18.91 -8.26 -0.25
CA THR A 15 -17.76 -8.98 -0.85
C THR A 15 -16.90 -8.06 -1.71
N VAL A 16 -17.51 -7.21 -2.54
CA VAL A 16 -16.76 -6.25 -3.36
C VAL A 16 -16.00 -5.24 -2.50
N ILE A 17 -16.64 -4.68 -1.46
CA ILE A 17 -15.97 -3.74 -0.53
C ILE A 17 -14.79 -4.41 0.17
N PHE A 18 -14.95 -5.66 0.62
CA PHE A 18 -13.89 -6.44 1.22
C PHE A 18 -12.70 -6.63 0.26
N LEU A 19 -12.97 -7.05 -0.98
CA LEU A 19 -11.93 -7.26 -1.98
C LEU A 19 -11.21 -5.96 -2.33
N VAL A 20 -11.94 -4.86 -2.50
CA VAL A 20 -11.35 -3.53 -2.73
C VAL A 20 -10.47 -3.12 -1.55
N GLY A 21 -10.95 -3.27 -0.31
CA GLY A 21 -10.18 -2.97 0.89
C GLY A 21 -8.88 -3.79 0.99
N ALA A 22 -8.96 -5.09 0.72
CA ALA A 22 -7.81 -5.98 0.70
C ALA A 22 -6.78 -5.58 -0.37
N VAL A 23 -7.23 -5.27 -1.59
CA VAL A 23 -6.36 -4.82 -2.69
C VAL A 23 -5.66 -3.51 -2.34
N LEU A 24 -6.38 -2.53 -1.78
CA LEU A 24 -5.80 -1.25 -1.35
C LEU A 24 -4.70 -1.45 -0.30
N LEU A 25 -4.93 -2.35 0.67
CA LEU A 25 -3.92 -2.70 1.67
C LEU A 25 -2.69 -3.33 1.03
N THR A 26 -2.89 -4.32 0.16
CA THR A 26 -1.78 -4.99 -0.52
C THR A 26 -0.96 -4.00 -1.34
N ILE A 27 -1.60 -3.09 -2.08
CA ILE A 27 -0.89 -2.06 -2.86
C ILE A 27 -0.15 -1.10 -1.94
N GLY A 28 -0.78 -0.60 -0.87
CA GLY A 28 -0.14 0.33 0.06
C GLY A 28 1.09 -0.27 0.75
N VAL A 29 0.99 -1.51 1.21
CA VAL A 29 2.11 -2.25 1.83
C VAL A 29 3.20 -2.57 0.80
N ALA A 30 2.83 -3.04 -0.39
CA ALA A 30 3.80 -3.34 -1.45
C ALA A 30 4.56 -2.08 -1.88
N LEU A 31 3.86 -0.94 -2.01
CA LEU A 31 4.48 0.34 -2.33
C LEU A 31 5.49 0.76 -1.27
N TRP A 32 5.15 0.59 0.00
CA TRP A 32 6.06 0.88 1.11
C TRP A 32 7.36 0.07 1.01
N PHE A 33 7.25 -1.26 0.89
CA PHE A 33 8.40 -2.16 0.80
C PHE A 33 9.23 -1.95 -0.47
N TYR A 34 8.58 -1.65 -1.59
CA TYR A 34 9.27 -1.41 -2.85
C TYR A 34 10.23 -0.22 -2.76
N ILE A 35 9.76 0.90 -2.20
CA ILE A 35 10.58 2.10 -2.06
C ILE A 35 11.73 1.88 -1.07
N ASP A 36 11.48 1.17 0.04
CA ASP A 36 12.52 0.77 0.98
C ASP A 36 13.60 -0.09 0.31
N GLY A 37 13.18 -1.06 -0.50
CA GLY A 37 14.08 -1.91 -1.27
C GLY A 37 14.95 -1.13 -2.25
N ILE A 38 14.38 -0.14 -2.96
CA ILE A 38 15.17 0.71 -3.87
C ILE A 38 16.22 1.52 -3.11
N ILE A 39 15.84 2.15 -2.00
CA ILE A 39 16.76 2.95 -1.18
C ILE A 39 17.90 2.06 -0.67
N GLN A 40 17.57 0.87 -0.16
CA GLN A 40 18.55 -0.09 0.33
C GLN A 40 19.50 -0.57 -0.78
N ALA A 41 18.98 -0.83 -1.99
CA ALA A 41 19.79 -1.22 -3.14
C ALA A 41 20.80 -0.12 -3.53
N HIS A 42 20.39 1.15 -3.50
CA HIS A 42 21.30 2.27 -3.74
C HIS A 42 22.37 2.39 -2.64
N GLN A 43 21.99 2.24 -1.37
CA GLN A 43 22.93 2.25 -0.25
C GLN A 43 23.96 1.12 -0.36
N GLN A 44 23.53 -0.09 -0.71
CA GLN A 44 24.42 -1.22 -0.95
C GLN A 44 25.35 -0.98 -2.15
N THR A 45 24.83 -0.38 -3.21
CA THR A 45 25.63 -0.03 -4.39
C THR A 45 26.75 0.93 -4.01
N LEU A 46 26.46 1.98 -3.22
CA LEU A 46 27.43 2.98 -2.78
C LEU A 46 28.56 2.41 -1.89
N GLN A 47 28.33 1.27 -1.23
CA GLN A 47 29.35 0.57 -0.45
C GLN A 47 30.39 -0.14 -1.33
N ASN A 48 30.15 -0.29 -2.64
CA ASN A 48 31.11 -0.91 -3.54
C ASN A 48 32.32 0.01 -3.76
N PRO A 49 33.54 -0.42 -3.38
CA PRO A 49 34.76 0.39 -3.54
C PRO A 49 35.19 0.53 -5.02
N ASN A 50 34.67 -0.31 -5.92
CA ASN A 50 35.05 -0.32 -7.34
C ASN A 50 34.21 0.65 -8.20
N LEU A 51 33.37 1.49 -7.60
CA LEU A 51 32.60 2.49 -8.32
C LEU A 51 33.49 3.64 -8.79
N THR A 52 33.30 4.08 -10.04
CA THR A 52 33.92 5.32 -10.50
C THR A 52 33.30 6.52 -9.78
N LEU A 53 34.03 7.63 -9.70
CA LEU A 53 33.55 8.85 -9.06
C LEU A 53 32.21 9.33 -9.67
N GLN A 54 32.10 9.27 -11.00
CA GLN A 54 30.89 9.66 -11.71
C GLN A 54 29.69 8.76 -11.37
N GLN A 55 29.90 7.44 -11.29
CA GLN A 55 28.84 6.50 -10.89
C GLN A 55 28.42 6.70 -9.44
N ARG A 56 29.38 6.98 -8.54
CA ARG A 56 29.09 7.28 -7.14
C ARG A 56 28.20 8.52 -7.02
N TRP A 57 28.55 9.62 -7.69
CA TRP A 57 27.73 10.84 -7.69
C TRP A 57 26.34 10.62 -8.27
N ALA A 58 26.22 9.89 -9.38
CA ALA A 58 24.92 9.57 -9.96
C ALA A 58 24.05 8.74 -9.00
N THR A 59 24.66 7.78 -8.30
CA THR A 59 23.97 6.91 -7.33
C THR A 59 23.56 7.68 -6.08
N GLU A 60 24.41 8.58 -5.56
CA GLU A 60 24.09 9.47 -4.43
C GLU A 60 22.93 10.42 -4.77
N GLY A 61 22.96 11.04 -5.97
CA GLY A 61 21.89 11.89 -6.44
C GLY A 61 20.56 11.14 -6.57
N SER A 62 20.59 9.93 -7.16
CA SER A 62 19.41 9.08 -7.25
C SER A 62 18.89 8.66 -5.88
N LEU A 63 19.78 8.28 -4.95
CA LEU A 63 19.42 7.94 -3.58
C LEU A 63 18.68 9.10 -2.87
N GLN A 64 19.21 10.31 -2.97
CA GLN A 64 18.57 11.49 -2.37
C GLN A 64 17.21 11.79 -3.00
N TRP A 65 17.08 11.60 -4.32
CA TRP A 65 15.80 11.71 -4.99
C TRP A 65 14.78 10.69 -4.44
N TRP A 66 15.16 9.43 -4.31
CA TRP A 66 14.28 8.38 -3.78
C TRP A 66 13.90 8.60 -2.32
N ILE A 67 14.83 9.06 -1.47
CA ILE A 67 14.53 9.44 -0.08
C ILE A 67 13.51 10.57 -0.03
N THR A 68 13.70 11.59 -0.86
CA THR A 68 12.76 12.72 -0.93
C THR A 68 11.40 12.29 -1.46
N ALA A 69 11.36 11.55 -2.56
CA ALA A 69 10.14 11.02 -3.15
C ALA A 69 9.40 10.08 -2.19
N LYS A 70 10.13 9.29 -1.39
CA LYS A 70 9.56 8.48 -0.31
C LYS A 70 8.80 9.36 0.67
N ALA A 71 9.43 10.40 1.19
CA ALA A 71 8.84 11.27 2.20
C ALA A 71 7.64 12.08 1.67
N THR A 72 7.74 12.63 0.46
CA THR A 72 6.75 13.59 -0.06
C THR A 72 5.59 12.94 -0.81
N LEU A 73 5.80 11.78 -1.42
CA LEU A 73 4.81 11.15 -2.29
C LEU A 73 4.43 9.75 -1.80
N TYR A 74 5.41 8.85 -1.67
CA TYR A 74 5.10 7.43 -1.49
C TYR A 74 4.62 7.11 -0.07
N CYS A 75 5.19 7.70 0.97
CA CYS A 75 4.72 7.51 2.35
C CYS A 75 3.27 8.02 2.53
N PRO A 76 2.91 9.26 2.15
CA PRO A 76 1.52 9.72 2.19
C PRO A 76 0.57 8.85 1.38
N THR A 77 0.98 8.43 0.18
CA THR A 77 0.16 7.57 -0.70
C THR A 77 -0.07 6.20 -0.08
N ALA A 78 0.99 5.53 0.39
CA ALA A 78 0.92 4.24 1.05
C ALA A 78 0.06 4.31 2.31
N ALA A 79 0.26 5.33 3.15
CA ALA A 79 -0.54 5.56 4.35
C ALA A 79 -2.02 5.76 4.02
N THR A 80 -2.34 6.51 2.96
CA THR A 80 -3.72 6.73 2.51
C THR A 80 -4.36 5.43 2.04
N LEU A 81 -3.67 4.65 1.19
CA LEU A 81 -4.14 3.37 0.70
C LEU A 81 -4.41 2.37 1.84
N ILE A 82 -3.47 2.29 2.79
CA ILE A 82 -3.62 1.43 3.98
C ILE A 82 -4.79 1.90 4.83
N THR A 83 -4.90 3.20 5.10
CA THR A 83 -5.98 3.74 5.93
C THR A 83 -7.35 3.48 5.31
N VAL A 84 -7.54 3.77 4.03
CA VAL A 84 -8.81 3.53 3.33
C VAL A 84 -9.11 2.03 3.27
N GLY A 85 -8.11 1.19 3.01
CA GLY A 85 -8.27 -0.26 3.01
C GLY A 85 -8.68 -0.82 4.38
N LEU A 86 -8.06 -0.33 5.47
CA LEU A 86 -8.45 -0.69 6.84
C LEU A 86 -9.87 -0.26 7.17
N ILE A 87 -10.27 0.96 6.78
CA ILE A 87 -11.64 1.45 6.97
C ILE A 87 -12.65 0.54 6.25
N ALA A 88 -12.35 0.15 5.00
CA ALA A 88 -13.21 -0.76 4.23
C ALA A 88 -13.33 -2.13 4.91
N LEU A 89 -12.23 -2.69 5.42
CA LEU A 89 -12.26 -3.97 6.15
C LEU A 89 -13.03 -3.84 7.48
N LEU A 90 -12.82 -2.77 8.25
CA LEU A 90 -13.55 -2.50 9.49
C LEU A 90 -15.05 -2.35 9.25
N TYR A 91 -15.44 -1.68 8.16
CA TYR A 91 -16.85 -1.58 7.78
C TYR A 91 -17.46 -2.96 7.51
N VAL A 92 -16.75 -3.82 6.77
CA VAL A 92 -17.22 -5.18 6.46
C VAL A 92 -17.31 -6.04 7.72
N THR A 93 -16.33 -5.97 8.63
CA THR A 93 -16.36 -6.77 9.87
C THR A 93 -17.47 -6.33 10.79
N LEU A 94 -17.69 -5.01 10.97
CA LEU A 94 -18.81 -4.50 11.76
C LEU A 94 -20.15 -4.92 11.16
N TRP A 95 -20.30 -4.83 9.84
CA TRP A 95 -21.51 -5.28 9.16
C TRP A 95 -21.77 -6.77 9.39
N ALA A 96 -20.74 -7.62 9.31
CA ALA A 96 -20.86 -9.06 9.54
C ALA A 96 -21.26 -9.40 10.98
N ILE A 97 -20.81 -8.62 11.98
CA ILE A 97 -21.18 -8.80 13.39
C ILE A 97 -22.62 -8.35 13.67
N VAL A 98 -23.05 -7.25 13.05
CA VAL A 98 -24.36 -6.62 13.32
C VAL A 98 -25.50 -7.31 12.58
N GLN A 99 -25.24 -8.03 11.49
CA GLN A 99 -26.29 -8.76 10.79
C GLN A 99 -26.87 -9.87 11.69
N PRO A 100 -28.18 -9.86 11.99
CA PRO A 100 -28.81 -10.97 12.69
C PRO A 100 -28.76 -12.22 11.80
N SER A 101 -28.26 -13.31 12.39
CA SER A 101 -28.24 -14.66 11.81
C SER A 101 -29.60 -15.12 11.32
#